data_AF-A0A7S3D1V4-F1
#
_entry.id   AF-A0A7S3D1V4-F1
#
_cell.length_a   1.000
_cell.length_b   1.000
_cell.length_c   1.000
_cell.angle_alpha   90.00
_cell.angle_beta   90.00
_cell.angle_gamma   90.00
#
_symmetry.space_group_name_H-M   'P 1'
#
loop_
_entity.id
_entity.type
_entity.pdbx_description
1 polymer ?
#
loop_
_entity_poly.entity_id
_entity_poly.type
_entity_poly.pdbx_seq_one_letter_code
_entity_poly.pdbx_strand_id
1 'polypeptide(L)'
;MDSDYLKNSVGDALASALASAAAARPEDAVQYVGEYLLKHVDNENYKATLTEEELKKEKERDAAEAEAQAARSEADNKKQMKELSLEKIRLAETVEGAFEAAIACVKDNTAAKGAYIAVVEDEEEGEAPQEEKPAETEEGEEGEKKEDEKEKEIPLKPVSASATLRYVEADADNEFVIGSTLSRADGPVSFSAVDSDEAVFVSNVLANLPSIHFFRREKPGSYACYPIRNAKREAEAIMGVSIT
;
A
#
# COMPACT_ATOMS: atom_id res chain seq x y z
N MET A 1 19.36 15.63 -67.72
CA MET A 1 20.14 15.33 -66.50
C MET A 1 20.43 16.62 -65.73
N ASP A 2 21.32 17.51 -66.19
CA ASP A 2 21.63 18.74 -65.41
C ASP A 2 20.45 19.70 -65.28
N SER A 3 19.64 19.85 -66.34
CA SER A 3 18.44 20.69 -66.30
C SER A 3 17.43 20.22 -65.25
N ASP A 4 17.33 18.91 -65.05
CA ASP A 4 16.34 18.30 -64.17
C ASP A 4 16.78 18.42 -62.72
N TYR A 5 18.09 18.27 -62.47
CA TYR A 5 18.70 18.50 -61.17
C TYR A 5 18.51 19.95 -60.69
N LEU A 6 18.74 20.93 -61.58
CA LEU A 6 18.58 22.36 -61.25
C LEU A 6 17.11 22.72 -60.99
N LYS A 7 16.18 22.21 -61.80
CA LYS A 7 14.73 22.43 -61.59
C LYS A 7 14.27 21.89 -60.24
N ASN A 8 14.70 20.69 -59.87
CA ASN A 8 14.26 20.04 -58.64
C ASN A 8 14.92 20.59 -57.38
N SER A 9 16.14 21.14 -57.48
CA SER A 9 16.90 21.57 -56.30
C SER A 9 16.70 23.05 -55.97
N VAL A 10 16.60 23.92 -56.98
CA VAL A 10 16.55 25.39 -56.78
C VAL A 10 15.41 26.06 -57.54
N GLY A 11 14.69 25.33 -58.40
CA GLY A 11 13.68 25.89 -59.28
C GLY A 11 12.59 26.67 -58.53
N ASP A 12 12.01 26.06 -57.50
CA ASP A 12 10.89 26.65 -56.76
C ASP A 12 11.30 27.84 -55.90
N ALA A 13 12.44 27.73 -55.21
CA ALA A 13 13.01 28.80 -54.39
C ALA A 13 13.41 30.00 -55.25
N LEU A 14 14.07 29.76 -56.39
CA LEU A 14 14.49 30.80 -57.33
C LEU A 14 13.29 31.45 -58.02
N ALA A 15 12.29 30.68 -58.45
CA ALA A 15 11.05 31.21 -59.03
C ALA A 15 10.30 32.12 -58.05
N SER A 16 10.20 31.70 -56.77
CA SER A 16 9.59 32.51 -55.71
C SER A 16 10.40 33.79 -55.41
N ALA A 17 11.73 33.69 -55.41
CA ALA A 17 12.61 34.85 -55.22
C ALA A 17 12.48 35.87 -56.35
N LEU A 18 12.44 35.39 -57.61
CA LEU A 18 12.25 36.23 -58.79
C LEU A 18 10.87 36.87 -58.82
N ALA A 19 9.81 36.14 -58.44
CA ALA A 19 8.46 36.69 -58.32
C ALA A 19 8.41 37.79 -57.23
N SER A 20 9.05 37.57 -56.09
CA SER A 20 9.19 38.56 -55.01
C SER A 20 9.97 39.80 -55.45
N ALA A 21 11.09 39.62 -56.16
CA ALA A 21 11.89 40.72 -56.68
C ALA A 21 11.12 41.54 -57.74
N ALA A 22 10.36 40.87 -58.62
CA ALA A 22 9.52 41.54 -59.62
C ALA A 22 8.42 42.41 -58.98
N ALA A 23 7.87 41.97 -57.85
CA ALA A 23 6.86 42.72 -57.10
C ALA A 23 7.47 43.89 -56.31
N ALA A 24 8.60 43.67 -55.62
CA ALA A 24 9.23 44.66 -54.75
C ALA A 24 10.01 45.74 -55.53
N ARG A 25 10.48 45.42 -56.74
CA ARG A 25 11.32 46.28 -57.60
C ARG A 25 12.49 46.92 -56.82
N PRO A 26 13.34 46.10 -56.16
CA PRO A 26 14.48 46.60 -55.39
C PRO A 26 15.50 47.30 -56.30
N GLU A 27 16.27 48.20 -55.71
CA GLU A 27 17.33 48.95 -56.41
C GLU A 27 18.50 48.02 -56.83
N ASP A 28 18.80 47.01 -56.00
CA ASP A 28 19.69 45.89 -56.33
C ASP A 28 18.92 44.56 -56.29
N ALA A 29 18.51 44.08 -57.47
CA ALA A 29 17.77 42.82 -57.60
C ALA A 29 18.60 41.57 -57.28
N VAL A 30 19.93 41.62 -57.48
CA VAL A 30 20.80 40.46 -57.24
C VAL A 30 20.99 40.28 -55.74
N GLN A 31 21.27 41.37 -55.02
CA GLN A 31 21.38 41.35 -53.57
C GLN A 31 20.05 40.91 -52.93
N TYR A 32 18.92 41.46 -53.38
CA TYR A 32 17.60 41.09 -52.85
C TYR A 32 17.27 39.61 -53.04
N VAL A 33 17.55 39.03 -54.22
CA VAL A 33 17.35 37.60 -54.47
C VAL A 33 18.27 36.75 -53.58
N GLY A 34 19.52 37.17 -53.39
CA GLY A 34 20.46 36.49 -52.47
C GLY A 34 19.95 36.45 -51.03
N GLU A 35 19.52 37.59 -50.49
CA GLU A 35 18.95 37.70 -49.13
C GLU A 35 17.65 36.90 -49.01
N TYR A 36 16.80 36.90 -50.04
CA TYR A 36 15.57 36.12 -50.07
C TYR A 36 15.85 34.61 -49.98
N LEU A 37 16.82 34.11 -50.77
CA LEU A 37 17.18 32.69 -50.77
C LEU A 37 17.77 32.25 -49.43
N LEU A 38 18.60 33.08 -48.80
CA LEU A 38 19.10 32.81 -47.44
C LEU A 38 17.95 32.70 -46.44
N LYS A 39 17.03 33.66 -46.44
CA LYS A 39 15.85 33.64 -45.57
C LYS A 39 14.92 32.46 -45.86
N HIS A 40 14.84 32.01 -47.11
CA HIS A 40 14.04 30.85 -47.48
C HIS A 40 14.58 29.57 -46.83
N VAL A 41 15.89 29.34 -46.89
CA VAL A 41 16.56 28.20 -46.24
C VAL A 41 16.40 28.28 -44.71
N ASP A 42 16.56 29.46 -44.11
CA ASP A 42 16.35 29.64 -42.67
C ASP A 42 14.91 29.28 -42.25
N ASN A 43 13.92 29.67 -43.05
CA ASN A 43 12.52 29.34 -42.79
C ASN A 43 12.23 27.83 -42.96
N GLU A 44 12.85 27.16 -43.92
CA GLU A 44 12.72 25.71 -44.08
C GLU A 44 13.34 24.96 -42.91
N ASN A 45 14.55 25.35 -42.50
CA ASN A 45 15.21 24.80 -41.31
C ASN A 45 14.36 25.02 -40.05
N TYR A 46 13.81 26.22 -39.87
CA TYR A 46 12.94 26.53 -38.74
C TYR A 46 11.67 25.66 -38.72
N LYS A 47 11.02 25.48 -39.87
CA LYS A 47 9.86 24.59 -40.00
C LYS A 47 10.22 23.15 -39.68
N ALA A 48 11.36 22.66 -40.17
CA ALA A 48 11.84 21.32 -39.86
C ALA A 48 12.05 21.14 -38.34
N THR A 49 12.69 22.11 -37.68
CA THR A 49 12.88 22.05 -36.22
C THR A 49 11.57 22.07 -35.44
N LEU A 50 10.59 22.88 -35.85
CA LEU A 50 9.26 22.89 -35.22
C LEU A 50 8.57 21.53 -35.34
N THR A 51 8.61 20.91 -36.52
CA THR A 51 7.99 19.58 -36.71
C THR A 51 8.68 18.49 -35.88
N GLU A 52 10.01 18.57 -35.71
CA GLU A 52 10.74 17.65 -34.83
C GLU A 52 10.39 17.86 -33.36
N GLU A 53 10.24 19.11 -32.91
CA GLU A 53 9.84 19.42 -31.55
C GLU A 53 8.41 18.97 -31.25
N GLU A 54 7.48 19.14 -32.18
CA GLU A 54 6.10 18.65 -32.07
C GLU A 54 6.07 17.12 -31.97
N LEU A 55 6.81 16.42 -32.82
CA LEU A 55 6.94 14.96 -32.78
C LEU A 55 7.58 14.46 -31.47
N LYS A 56 8.55 15.19 -30.92
CA LYS A 56 9.14 14.86 -29.61
C LYS A 56 8.13 15.04 -28.48
N LYS A 57 7.40 16.15 -28.45
CA LYS A 57 6.36 16.40 -27.44
C LYS A 57 5.24 15.38 -27.49
N GLU A 58 4.82 14.96 -28.67
CA GLU A 58 3.80 13.91 -28.82
C GLU A 58 4.29 12.58 -28.25
N LYS A 59 5.52 12.16 -28.60
CA LYS A 59 6.13 10.94 -28.04
C LYS A 59 6.29 10.99 -26.53
N GLU A 60 6.68 12.14 -25.98
CA GLU A 60 6.78 12.33 -24.52
C GLU A 60 5.42 12.24 -23.85
N ARG A 61 4.36 12.80 -24.46
CA ARG A 61 2.99 12.70 -23.93
C ARG A 61 2.48 11.27 -23.95
N ASP A 62 2.68 10.55 -25.05
CA ASP A 62 2.24 9.17 -25.18
C ASP A 62 3.00 8.24 -24.22
N ALA A 63 4.30 8.49 -24.01
CA ALA A 63 5.08 7.77 -23.01
C ALA A 63 4.59 8.04 -21.59
N ALA A 64 4.29 9.30 -21.25
CA ALA A 64 3.76 9.66 -19.94
C ALA A 64 2.36 9.08 -19.70
N GLU A 65 1.51 9.02 -20.73
CA GLU A 65 0.18 8.41 -20.64
C GLU A 65 0.27 6.88 -20.47
N ALA A 66 1.18 6.22 -21.19
CA ALA A 66 1.44 4.80 -21.04
C ALA A 66 1.96 4.45 -19.62
N GLU A 67 2.88 5.26 -19.09
CA GLU A 67 3.38 5.10 -17.72
C GLU A 67 2.27 5.32 -16.68
N ALA A 68 1.45 6.36 -16.86
CA ALA A 68 0.31 6.62 -15.98
C ALA A 68 -0.73 5.50 -16.04
N GLN A 69 -0.98 4.91 -17.21
CA GLN A 69 -1.89 3.78 -17.36
C GLN A 69 -1.33 2.51 -16.72
N ALA A 70 -0.05 2.22 -16.90
CA ALA A 70 0.63 1.11 -16.25
C ALA A 70 0.52 1.24 -14.72
N ALA A 71 0.88 2.40 -14.16
CA ALA A 71 0.78 2.66 -12.72
C ALA A 71 -0.65 2.51 -12.17
N ARG A 72 -1.67 2.96 -12.92
CA ARG A 72 -3.09 2.75 -12.55
C ARG A 72 -3.46 1.28 -12.54
N SER A 73 -3.07 0.54 -13.58
CA SER A 73 -3.36 -0.90 -13.69
C SER A 73 -2.69 -1.70 -12.56
N GLU A 74 -1.46 -1.36 -12.18
CA GLU A 74 -0.76 -1.97 -11.04
C GLU A 74 -1.45 -1.67 -9.71
N ALA A 75 -1.90 -0.42 -9.52
CA ALA A 75 -2.64 -0.02 -8.32
C ALA A 75 -3.97 -0.76 -8.20
N ASP A 76 -4.71 -0.92 -9.30
CA ASP A 76 -6.00 -1.62 -9.32
C ASP A 76 -5.81 -3.14 -9.13
N ASN A 77 -4.80 -3.75 -9.76
CA ASN A 77 -4.44 -5.14 -9.51
C ASN A 77 -4.08 -5.36 -8.03
N LYS A 78 -3.31 -4.45 -7.42
CA LYS A 78 -2.98 -4.54 -5.99
C LYS A 78 -4.20 -4.44 -5.09
N LYS A 79 -5.19 -3.61 -5.44
CA LYS A 79 -6.47 -3.54 -4.71
C LYS A 79 -7.27 -4.84 -4.84
N GLN A 80 -7.38 -5.39 -6.04
CA GLN A 80 -8.09 -6.65 -6.26
C GLN A 80 -7.44 -7.81 -5.50
N MET A 81 -6.11 -7.90 -5.52
CA MET A 81 -5.40 -8.93 -4.75
C MET A 81 -5.63 -8.79 -3.25
N LYS A 82 -5.67 -7.57 -2.72
CA LYS A 82 -6.05 -7.31 -1.32
C LYS A 82 -7.45 -7.80 -1.01
N GLU A 83 -8.41 -7.46 -1.86
CA GLU A 83 -9.81 -7.85 -1.66
C GLU A 83 -9.98 -9.37 -1.69
N LEU A 84 -9.36 -10.06 -2.66
CA LEU A 84 -9.35 -11.51 -2.73
C LEU A 84 -8.69 -12.17 -1.50
N SER A 85 -7.60 -11.59 -0.99
CA SER A 85 -6.96 -12.10 0.24
C SER A 85 -7.84 -11.92 1.47
N LEU A 86 -8.61 -10.83 1.56
CA LEU A 86 -9.58 -10.62 2.64
C LEU A 86 -10.78 -11.55 2.53
N GLU A 87 -11.25 -11.85 1.32
CA GLU A 87 -12.32 -12.83 1.10
C GLU A 87 -11.91 -14.23 1.55
N LYS A 88 -10.66 -14.65 1.31
CA LYS A 88 -10.14 -15.94 1.82
C LYS A 88 -10.19 -16.04 3.34
N ILE A 89 -9.88 -14.96 4.05
CA ILE A 89 -9.97 -14.91 5.51
C ILE A 89 -11.43 -15.03 5.95
N ARG A 90 -12.36 -14.37 5.25
CA ARG A 90 -13.80 -14.43 5.56
C ARG A 90 -14.43 -15.79 5.27
N LEU A 91 -13.93 -16.49 4.26
CA LEU A 91 -14.42 -17.81 3.83
C LEU A 91 -13.81 -18.96 4.64
N ALA A 92 -12.83 -18.69 5.50
CA ALA A 92 -12.22 -19.73 6.32
C ALA A 92 -13.25 -20.33 7.29
N GLU A 93 -13.42 -21.66 7.25
CA GLU A 93 -14.36 -22.39 8.11
C GLU A 93 -13.79 -22.63 9.51
N THR A 94 -12.47 -22.56 9.67
CA THR A 94 -11.75 -22.78 10.94
C THR A 94 -10.95 -21.55 11.35
N VAL A 95 -10.78 -21.37 12.66
CA VAL A 95 -9.98 -20.27 13.24
C VAL A 95 -8.51 -20.37 12.80
N GLU A 96 -7.96 -21.59 12.81
CA GLU A 96 -6.60 -21.88 12.35
C GLU A 96 -6.43 -21.51 10.86
N GLY A 97 -7.38 -21.91 10.00
CA GLY A 97 -7.35 -21.54 8.58
C GLY A 97 -7.48 -20.03 8.35
N ALA A 98 -8.22 -19.33 9.21
CA ALA A 98 -8.30 -17.86 9.17
C ALA A 98 -6.96 -17.21 9.56
N PHE A 99 -6.24 -17.78 10.54
CA PHE A 99 -4.92 -17.31 10.97
C PHE A 99 -3.85 -17.51 9.90
N GLU A 100 -3.80 -18.68 9.27
CA GLU A 100 -2.91 -18.95 8.15
C GLU A 100 -3.18 -17.97 6.99
N ALA A 101 -4.45 -17.80 6.62
CA ALA A 101 -4.86 -16.88 5.57
C ALA A 101 -4.51 -15.42 5.90
N ALA A 102 -4.62 -15.01 7.18
CA ALA A 102 -4.25 -13.67 7.64
C ALA A 102 -2.74 -13.44 7.55
N ILE A 103 -1.91 -14.41 7.97
CA ILE A 103 -0.44 -14.33 7.86
C ILE A 103 -0.02 -14.25 6.39
N ALA A 104 -0.61 -15.08 5.52
CA ALA A 104 -0.36 -15.03 4.08
C ALA A 104 -0.77 -13.67 3.49
N CYS A 105 -1.96 -13.17 3.85
CA CYS A 105 -2.43 -11.85 3.42
C CYS A 105 -1.47 -10.73 3.84
N VAL A 106 -0.95 -10.74 5.07
CA VAL A 106 0.02 -9.75 5.53
C VAL A 106 1.33 -9.86 4.75
N LYS A 107 1.86 -11.07 4.54
CA LYS A 107 3.09 -11.30 3.78
C LYS A 107 2.97 -10.84 2.32
N ASP A 108 1.86 -11.14 1.66
CA ASP A 108 1.67 -10.80 0.24
C ASP A 108 1.46 -9.30 0.01
N ASN A 109 0.90 -8.60 1.00
CA ASN A 109 0.53 -7.20 0.88
C ASN A 109 1.49 -6.22 1.55
N THR A 110 2.45 -6.71 2.33
CA THR A 110 3.42 -5.91 3.08
C THR A 110 4.85 -6.38 2.81
N ALA A 111 5.83 -5.55 3.16
CA ALA A 111 7.24 -5.95 3.12
C ALA A 111 7.70 -6.61 4.44
N ALA A 112 6.77 -7.20 5.20
CA ALA A 112 7.09 -7.82 6.47
C ALA A 112 7.98 -9.04 6.29
N LYS A 113 9.05 -9.14 7.10
CA LYS A 113 9.94 -10.30 7.09
C LYS A 113 9.39 -11.45 7.92
N GLY A 114 8.58 -11.17 8.93
CA GLY A 114 7.92 -12.20 9.75
C GLY A 114 6.54 -11.75 10.19
N ALA A 115 5.61 -12.70 10.28
CA ALA A 115 4.26 -12.49 10.76
C ALA A 115 3.81 -13.71 11.57
N TYR A 116 3.19 -13.47 12.72
CA TYR A 116 2.84 -14.52 13.68
C TYR A 116 1.60 -14.12 14.47
N ILE A 117 0.89 -15.11 14.99
CA ILE A 117 -0.32 -14.94 15.79
C ILE A 117 -0.14 -15.64 17.14
N ALA A 118 -0.48 -14.94 18.21
CA ALA A 118 -0.53 -15.48 19.55
C ALA A 118 -1.93 -15.38 20.14
N VAL A 119 -2.38 -16.42 20.81
CA VAL A 119 -3.66 -16.47 21.53
C VAL A 119 -3.44 -16.00 22.97
N VAL A 120 -4.38 -15.23 23.49
CA VAL A 120 -4.42 -14.81 24.89
C VAL A 120 -4.94 -15.98 25.71
N GLU A 121 -4.10 -16.53 26.59
CA GLU A 121 -4.48 -17.58 27.53
C GLU A 121 -4.47 -17.00 28.94
N ASP A 122 -5.63 -17.00 29.59
CA ASP A 122 -5.71 -16.75 31.02
C ASP A 122 -5.31 -18.05 31.75
N GLU A 123 -4.27 -17.98 32.60
CA GLU A 123 -4.06 -19.04 33.58
C GLU A 123 -5.24 -18.97 34.57
N GLU A 124 -6.23 -19.83 34.37
CA GLU A 124 -7.26 -20.07 35.37
C GLU A 124 -6.57 -20.57 36.64
N GLU A 125 -6.37 -19.67 37.61
CA GLU A 125 -6.10 -20.04 38.99
C GLU A 125 -7.22 -21.00 39.40
N GLY A 126 -6.88 -22.27 39.57
CA GLY A 126 -7.83 -23.36 39.75
C GLY A 126 -9.00 -22.98 40.65
N GLU A 127 -10.21 -23.16 40.13
CA GLU A 127 -11.45 -22.96 40.87
C GLU A 127 -11.39 -23.72 42.19
N ALA A 128 -11.26 -22.99 43.30
CA ALA A 128 -11.71 -23.50 44.58
C ALA A 128 -13.22 -23.78 44.43
N PRO A 129 -13.72 -24.96 44.84
CA PRO A 129 -15.10 -25.35 44.62
C PRO A 129 -16.05 -24.32 45.25
N GLN A 130 -16.82 -23.63 44.40
CA GLN A 130 -17.87 -22.73 44.87
C GLN A 130 -18.97 -23.57 45.52
N GLU A 131 -19.13 -23.37 46.83
CA GLU A 131 -20.24 -23.87 47.62
C GLU A 131 -21.56 -23.31 47.04
N GLU A 132 -22.41 -24.21 46.56
CA GLU A 132 -23.75 -23.93 46.05
C GLU A 132 -24.57 -23.13 47.07
N LYS A 133 -25.05 -21.95 46.67
CA LYS A 133 -26.22 -21.32 47.29
C LYS A 133 -27.40 -21.37 46.31
N PRO A 134 -28.57 -21.88 46.72
CA PRO A 134 -29.71 -21.99 45.84
C PRO A 134 -30.57 -20.72 45.80
N ALA A 135 -31.16 -20.53 44.61
CA ALA A 135 -32.47 -19.95 44.30
C ALA A 135 -32.76 -18.47 44.64
N GLU A 136 -33.11 -17.70 43.62
CA GLU A 136 -34.48 -17.16 43.53
C GLU A 136 -34.88 -16.81 42.09
N THR A 137 -36.12 -17.15 41.80
CA THR A 137 -36.86 -17.05 40.55
C THR A 137 -37.42 -15.64 40.40
N GLU A 138 -37.33 -15.03 39.21
CA GLU A 138 -38.31 -14.00 38.81
C GLU A 138 -38.53 -14.06 37.29
N GLU A 139 -39.72 -14.53 36.91
CA GLU A 139 -40.31 -14.37 35.59
C GLU A 139 -40.78 -12.92 35.43
N GLY A 140 -40.50 -12.30 34.27
CA GLY A 140 -40.91 -10.92 34.00
C GLY A 140 -40.83 -10.57 32.51
N GLU A 141 -41.91 -10.93 31.82
CA GLU A 141 -42.59 -10.28 30.68
C GLU A 141 -41.87 -9.50 29.56
N GLU A 142 -42.44 -9.71 28.37
CA GLU A 142 -42.16 -9.15 27.06
C GLU A 142 -42.16 -7.61 26.97
N GLY A 143 -41.32 -7.10 26.06
CA GLY A 143 -41.35 -5.71 25.63
C GLY A 143 -40.52 -5.48 24.38
N GLU A 144 -41.04 -5.86 23.20
CA GLU A 144 -40.54 -5.41 21.90
C GLU A 144 -40.57 -3.88 21.82
N LYS A 145 -39.40 -3.25 21.75
CA LYS A 145 -39.21 -1.91 21.20
C LYS A 145 -37.97 -1.88 20.31
N LYS A 146 -38.23 -1.69 19.01
CA LYS A 146 -37.24 -1.21 18.03
C LYS A 146 -36.96 0.26 18.35
N GLU A 147 -35.80 0.53 18.91
CA GLU A 147 -35.23 1.87 19.02
C GLU A 147 -33.82 1.85 18.40
N ASP A 148 -33.56 2.89 17.60
CA ASP A 148 -32.33 3.12 16.83
C ASP A 148 -31.05 2.79 17.61
N GLU A 149 -30.24 1.88 17.04
CA GLU A 149 -28.92 1.49 17.54
C GLU A 149 -27.95 2.67 17.51
N LYS A 150 -27.98 3.50 18.55
CA LYS A 150 -26.74 4.09 19.06
C LYS A 150 -25.92 2.92 19.59
N GLU A 151 -24.84 2.58 18.88
CA GLU A 151 -23.78 1.68 19.35
C GLU A 151 -23.42 2.07 20.79
N LYS A 152 -23.95 1.34 21.77
CA LYS A 152 -23.51 1.45 23.15
C LYS A 152 -22.07 0.97 23.13
N GLU A 153 -21.12 1.86 23.41
CA GLU A 153 -19.72 1.49 23.60
C GLU A 153 -19.67 0.39 24.66
N ILE A 154 -19.48 -0.86 24.21
CA ILE A 154 -19.27 -1.99 25.11
C ILE A 154 -17.90 -1.72 25.76
N PRO A 155 -17.84 -1.52 27.09
CA PRO A 155 -16.60 -1.26 27.77
C PRO A 155 -15.65 -2.45 27.59
N LEU A 156 -14.39 -2.17 27.28
CA LEU A 156 -13.36 -3.19 27.16
C LEU A 156 -13.22 -3.95 28.47
N LYS A 157 -13.39 -5.27 28.43
CA LYS A 157 -13.13 -6.11 29.59
C LYS A 157 -11.60 -6.18 29.78
N PRO A 158 -11.08 -5.81 30.95
CA PRO A 158 -9.65 -5.87 31.21
C PRO A 158 -9.19 -7.33 31.20
N VAL A 159 -8.11 -7.61 30.47
CA VAL A 159 -7.45 -8.91 30.46
C VAL A 159 -6.76 -9.15 31.80
N SER A 160 -6.77 -10.40 32.27
CA SER A 160 -6.25 -10.77 33.58
C SER A 160 -4.77 -10.37 33.74
N ALA A 161 -4.34 -10.13 34.98
CA ALA A 161 -2.94 -9.84 35.27
C ALA A 161 -2.02 -11.06 35.01
N SER A 162 -2.58 -12.26 35.06
CA SER A 162 -1.92 -13.55 34.82
C SER A 162 -1.97 -14.03 33.37
N ALA A 163 -2.58 -13.26 32.45
CA ALA A 163 -2.67 -13.65 31.06
C ALA A 163 -1.28 -13.83 30.42
N THR A 164 -1.17 -14.87 29.60
CA THR A 164 0.01 -15.15 28.78
C THR A 164 -0.36 -15.17 27.30
N LEU A 165 0.59 -14.86 26.43
CA LEU A 165 0.40 -14.97 24.98
C LEU A 165 1.08 -16.26 24.51
N ARG A 166 0.30 -17.24 24.05
CA ARG A 166 0.83 -18.46 23.42
C ARG A 166 0.82 -18.33 21.91
N TYR A 167 1.99 -18.45 21.30
CA TYR A 167 2.13 -18.34 19.84
C TYR A 167 1.67 -19.62 19.18
N VAL A 168 0.63 -19.53 18.35
CA VAL A 168 -0.03 -20.69 17.74
C VAL A 168 0.32 -20.85 16.27
N GLU A 169 0.52 -19.73 15.55
CA GLU A 169 0.75 -19.74 14.12
C GLU A 169 1.86 -18.75 13.76
N ALA A 170 2.70 -19.10 12.79
CA ALA A 170 3.79 -18.25 12.32
C ALA A 170 4.08 -18.51 10.84
N ASP A 171 4.72 -17.55 10.18
CA ASP A 171 5.23 -17.79 8.84
C ASP A 171 6.34 -18.85 8.82
N ALA A 172 6.56 -19.49 7.66
CA ALA A 172 7.52 -20.57 7.48
C ALA A 172 8.95 -20.25 7.97
N ASP A 173 9.37 -18.98 7.91
CA ASP A 173 10.69 -18.56 8.38
C ASP A 173 10.77 -18.42 9.92
N ASN A 174 9.62 -18.37 10.60
CA ASN A 174 9.50 -18.11 12.04
C ASN A 174 8.73 -19.21 12.80
N GLU A 175 8.63 -20.42 12.26
CA GLU A 175 8.02 -21.60 12.92
C GLU A 175 8.57 -21.86 14.34
N PHE A 176 9.81 -21.46 14.61
CA PHE A 176 10.44 -21.60 15.93
C PHE A 176 9.72 -20.83 17.06
N VAL A 177 8.86 -19.86 16.71
CA VAL A 177 8.08 -19.10 17.68
C VAL A 177 6.84 -19.89 18.14
N ILE A 178 6.35 -20.83 17.33
CA ILE A 178 5.17 -21.63 17.65
C ILE A 178 5.40 -22.44 18.94
N GLY A 179 4.44 -22.40 19.85
CA GLY A 179 4.51 -23.02 21.17
C GLY A 179 5.28 -22.22 22.22
N SER A 180 5.93 -21.10 21.83
CA SER A 180 6.51 -20.17 22.80
C SER A 180 5.40 -19.42 23.54
N THR A 181 5.67 -19.04 24.78
CA THR A 181 4.77 -18.21 25.58
C THR A 181 5.46 -16.90 25.96
N LEU A 182 4.68 -15.82 26.05
CA LEU A 182 5.16 -14.51 26.46
C LEU A 182 4.34 -14.02 27.64
N SER A 183 5.03 -13.76 28.76
CA SER A 183 4.42 -13.20 29.97
C SER A 183 4.26 -11.68 29.86
N ARG A 184 3.37 -11.12 30.67
CA ARG A 184 3.14 -9.66 30.72
C ARG A 184 4.37 -8.88 31.17
N ALA A 185 5.23 -9.48 31.99
CA ALA A 185 6.48 -8.87 32.45
C ALA A 185 7.52 -8.78 31.33
N ASP A 186 7.57 -9.80 30.46
CA ASP A 186 8.57 -9.90 29.40
C ASP A 186 8.15 -9.13 28.13
N GLY A 187 6.85 -8.96 27.89
CA GLY A 187 6.30 -8.44 26.64
C GLY A 187 5.39 -7.21 26.75
N PRO A 188 5.73 -6.16 27.50
CA PRO A 188 4.78 -5.08 27.83
C PRO A 188 4.20 -4.38 26.60
N VAL A 189 4.94 -4.30 25.49
CA VAL A 189 4.43 -3.72 24.23
C VAL A 189 3.31 -4.56 23.62
N SER A 190 3.46 -5.88 23.58
CA SER A 190 2.41 -6.77 23.05
C SER A 190 1.15 -6.70 23.91
N PHE A 191 1.31 -6.68 25.23
CA PHE A 191 0.19 -6.55 26.16
C PHE A 191 -0.44 -5.16 26.15
N SER A 192 0.31 -4.09 25.86
CA SER A 192 -0.31 -2.77 25.69
C SER A 192 -1.33 -2.74 24.54
N ALA A 193 -1.09 -3.48 23.46
CA ALA A 193 -2.05 -3.60 22.35
C ALA A 193 -3.29 -4.40 22.77
N VAL A 194 -3.10 -5.45 23.58
CA VAL A 194 -4.19 -6.23 24.17
C VAL A 194 -5.07 -5.36 25.08
N ASP A 195 -4.46 -4.45 25.84
CA ASP A 195 -5.16 -3.58 26.79
C ASP A 195 -5.85 -2.38 26.11
N SER A 196 -5.20 -1.75 25.12
CA SER A 196 -5.64 -0.44 24.58
C SER A 196 -6.65 -0.51 23.45
N ASP A 197 -6.93 -1.70 22.89
CA ASP A 197 -7.74 -1.86 21.66
C ASP A 197 -7.17 -1.13 20.43
N GLU A 198 -5.90 -0.71 20.52
CA GLU A 198 -5.23 0.01 19.46
C GLU A 198 -4.06 -0.82 18.92
N ALA A 199 -3.80 -0.64 17.62
CA ALA A 199 -2.59 -1.15 17.00
C ALA A 199 -1.37 -0.48 17.65
N VAL A 200 -0.43 -1.27 18.13
CA VAL A 200 0.83 -0.74 18.66
C VAL A 200 1.91 -0.87 17.60
N PHE A 201 2.55 0.25 17.27
CA PHE A 201 3.63 0.31 16.30
C PHE A 201 4.90 0.85 16.94
N VAL A 202 5.98 0.07 16.83
CA VAL A 202 7.30 0.39 17.32
C VAL A 202 8.25 0.49 16.15
N SER A 203 8.59 1.72 15.77
CA SER A 203 9.42 2.02 14.60
C SER A 203 10.88 1.56 14.73
N ASN A 204 11.42 1.52 15.95
CA ASN A 204 12.75 1.03 16.24
C ASN A 204 12.75 0.17 17.51
N VAL A 205 12.80 -1.15 17.32
CA VAL A 205 12.72 -2.12 18.42
C VAL A 205 13.91 -2.06 19.37
N LEU A 206 15.10 -1.69 18.88
CA LEU A 206 16.30 -1.59 19.72
C LEU A 206 16.30 -0.34 20.61
N ALA A 207 15.63 0.73 20.16
CA ALA A 207 15.47 1.95 20.96
C ALA A 207 14.44 1.79 22.09
N ASN A 208 13.61 0.76 22.05
CA ASN A 208 12.55 0.47 23.03
C ASN A 208 12.89 -0.70 23.95
N LEU A 209 14.17 -1.07 24.07
CA LEU A 209 14.62 -2.01 25.08
C LEU A 209 14.50 -1.37 26.48
N PRO A 210 14.04 -2.11 27.52
CA PRO A 210 13.77 -3.55 27.55
C PRO A 210 12.31 -3.95 27.23
N SER A 211 11.47 -3.04 26.74
CA SER A 211 10.03 -3.26 26.56
C SER A 211 9.66 -4.20 25.40
N ILE A 212 10.61 -4.54 24.53
CA ILE A 212 10.43 -5.49 23.42
C ILE A 212 11.11 -6.81 23.75
N HIS A 213 10.36 -7.91 23.64
CA HIS A 213 10.88 -9.26 23.76
C HIS A 213 11.39 -9.81 22.41
N PHE A 214 12.53 -10.51 22.44
CA PHE A 214 13.07 -11.23 21.29
C PHE A 214 13.24 -12.71 21.61
N PHE A 215 12.59 -13.60 20.84
CA PHE A 215 12.64 -15.05 21.06
C PHE A 215 14.01 -15.72 20.79
N ARG A 216 14.94 -15.05 20.10
CA ARG A 216 16.26 -15.62 19.76
C ARG A 216 17.42 -14.66 20.02
N ARG A 217 17.46 -13.58 19.26
CA ARG A 217 18.50 -12.56 19.29
C ARG A 217 17.89 -11.22 18.97
N GLU A 218 18.43 -10.18 19.60
CA GLU A 218 18.09 -8.80 19.26
C GLU A 218 18.39 -8.56 17.78
N LYS A 219 17.41 -7.97 17.08
CA LYS A 219 17.51 -7.61 15.67
C LYS A 219 17.05 -6.16 15.52
N PRO A 220 17.73 -5.34 14.69
CA PRO A 220 17.20 -4.04 14.31
C PRO A 220 15.92 -4.22 13.50
N GLY A 221 15.03 -3.24 13.51
CA GLY A 221 13.79 -3.28 12.72
C GLY A 221 12.65 -2.52 13.40
N SER A 222 11.46 -2.68 12.84
CA SER A 222 10.20 -2.22 13.43
C SER A 222 9.27 -3.39 13.70
N TYR A 223 8.43 -3.22 14.71
CA TYR A 223 7.43 -4.21 15.13
C TYR A 223 6.05 -3.55 15.17
N ALA A 224 5.05 -4.23 14.65
CA ALA A 224 3.66 -3.85 14.77
C ALA A 224 2.88 -5.01 15.39
N CYS A 225 1.92 -4.72 16.26
CA CYS A 225 0.99 -5.72 16.72
C CYS A 225 -0.44 -5.18 16.77
N TYR A 226 -1.38 -6.07 16.47
CA TYR A 226 -2.80 -5.76 16.36
C TYR A 226 -3.64 -6.76 17.14
N PRO A 227 -4.49 -6.32 18.09
CA PRO A 227 -5.36 -7.23 18.83
C PRO A 227 -6.49 -7.74 17.93
N ILE A 228 -6.72 -9.06 17.96
CA ILE A 228 -7.86 -9.73 17.34
C ILE A 228 -8.88 -9.96 18.44
N ARG A 229 -10.07 -9.37 18.29
CA ARG A 229 -11.14 -9.43 19.28
C ARG A 229 -12.34 -10.20 18.78
N ASN A 230 -13.06 -10.81 19.72
CA ASN A 230 -14.35 -11.43 19.45
C ASN A 230 -15.49 -10.39 19.45
N ALA A 231 -16.71 -10.87 19.20
CA ALA A 231 -17.92 -10.03 19.21
C ALA A 231 -18.18 -9.34 20.57
N LYS A 232 -17.61 -9.85 21.66
CA LYS A 232 -17.71 -9.26 23.01
C LYS A 232 -16.60 -8.23 23.30
N ARG A 233 -15.77 -7.89 22.31
CA ARG A 233 -14.57 -7.04 22.44
C ARG A 233 -13.53 -7.58 23.44
N GLU A 234 -13.54 -8.89 23.71
CA GLU A 234 -12.47 -9.55 24.44
C GLU A 234 -11.35 -9.86 23.45
N ALA A 235 -10.09 -9.54 23.81
CA ALA A 235 -8.94 -9.88 22.99
C ALA A 235 -8.67 -11.38 23.13
N GLU A 236 -8.88 -12.12 22.04
CA GLU A 236 -8.63 -13.57 21.99
C GLU A 236 -7.27 -13.88 21.40
N ALA A 237 -6.78 -13.03 20.49
CA ALA A 237 -5.47 -13.21 19.89
C ALA A 237 -4.81 -11.86 19.58
N ILE A 238 -3.55 -11.90 19.20
CA ILE A 238 -2.78 -10.77 18.72
C ILE A 238 -1.98 -11.20 17.49
N MET A 239 -2.04 -10.40 16.44
CA MET A 239 -1.21 -10.58 15.25
C MET A 239 0.01 -9.67 15.36
N GLY A 240 1.20 -10.26 15.40
CA GLY A 240 2.47 -9.55 15.38
C GLY A 240 3.12 -9.59 14.01
N VAL A 241 3.68 -8.47 13.59
CA VAL A 241 4.34 -8.29 12.30
C VAL A 241 5.69 -7.62 12.52
N SER A 242 6.75 -8.20 11.96
CA SER A 242 8.10 -7.65 12.02
C SER A 242 8.56 -7.20 10.64
N ILE A 243 9.03 -5.96 10.55
CA ILE A 243 9.56 -5.36 9.32
C ILE A 243 11.01 -5.02 9.60
N THR A 244 11.91 -5.58 8.80
CA THR A 244 13.37 -5.49 8.99
C THR A 244 14.04 -5.03 7.72
#